data_AF-A0A433WZ65-F1
#
_entry.id   AF-A0A433WZ65-F1
#
_cell.length_a   1.000
_cell.length_b   1.000
_cell.length_c   1.000
_cell.angle_alpha   90.00
_cell.angle_beta   90.00
_cell.angle_gamma   90.00
#
_symmetry.space_group_name_H-M   'P 1'
#
loop_
_entity.id
_entity.type
_entity.pdbx_description
1 polymer ?
#
loop_
_entity_poly.entity_id
_entity_poly.type
_entity_poly.pdbx_seq_one_letter_code
_entity_poly.pdbx_strand_id
1 'polypeptide(L)'
;MTLPRRQLIIAATSLGVVLPFAARAARPVLPTPAPPAPETHLPDLSRQLTALPRRREFTTLPRLLDHPDLWDDVAFDALRAYRGAERMIGTGTALSGAWPVEAQNLLNSEIFAFGHPDALLVMALWGEAQLALYDEAAWSQFDLARLTSPGQSPLPLKQSATGSSRHHQDELGAYGAAGRGIPALQARGVVFLACHNAVWAHAGRLLALGAVPGNPAQEQLAAQLTNHLDKRAIVTPSALGALAELQRAGFSRVF
;
A
#
# COMPACT_ATOMS: atom_id res chain seq x y z
N MET A 1 -46.64 31.52 66.00
CA MET A 1 -46.68 32.99 66.14
C MET A 1 -45.83 33.59 65.03
N THR A 2 -46.49 34.25 64.07
CA THR A 2 -46.04 35.44 63.31
C THR A 2 -44.60 35.53 62.76
N LEU A 3 -44.48 35.49 61.42
CA LEU A 3 -43.47 36.25 60.64
C LEU A 3 -43.77 37.77 60.76
N PRO A 4 -42.79 38.73 60.72
CA PRO A 4 -42.14 39.10 59.43
C PRO A 4 -40.74 39.82 59.42
N ARG A 5 -39.99 39.61 58.32
CA ARG A 5 -39.48 40.58 57.31
C ARG A 5 -38.70 41.88 57.73
N ARG A 6 -37.40 41.95 57.36
CA ARG A 6 -36.70 43.05 56.63
C ARG A 6 -35.24 42.65 56.34
N GLN A 7 -34.90 42.37 55.08
CA GLN A 7 -34.18 43.24 54.12
C GLN A 7 -32.67 43.32 54.29
N LEU A 8 -31.91 42.71 53.36
CA LEU A 8 -30.98 43.42 52.48
C LEU A 8 -30.54 42.50 51.33
N ILE A 9 -30.96 42.86 50.12
CA ILE A 9 -30.51 42.29 48.85
C ILE A 9 -29.39 43.21 48.36
N ILE A 10 -28.19 42.68 48.17
CA ILE A 10 -27.17 43.30 47.32
C ILE A 10 -27.07 42.44 46.07
N ALA A 11 -27.58 42.97 44.97
CA ALA A 11 -27.43 42.41 43.63
C ALA A 11 -26.04 42.79 43.10
N ALA A 12 -25.19 41.79 42.87
CA ALA A 12 -23.98 41.95 42.06
C ALA A 12 -24.26 41.33 40.69
N THR A 13 -24.56 42.18 39.71
CA THR A 13 -24.63 41.81 38.30
C THR A 13 -23.21 41.68 37.76
N SER A 14 -22.68 40.45 37.72
CA SER A 14 -21.53 40.12 36.88
C SER A 14 -22.04 39.65 35.52
N LEU A 15 -21.84 40.48 34.50
CA LEU A 15 -21.93 40.11 33.09
C LEU A 15 -20.84 39.08 32.78
N GLY A 16 -21.17 37.79 32.94
CA GLY A 16 -20.36 36.68 32.46
C GLY A 16 -20.49 36.59 30.94
N VAL A 17 -19.44 36.96 30.22
CA VAL A 17 -19.30 36.66 28.80
C VAL A 17 -19.20 35.13 28.66
N VAL A 18 -20.29 34.50 28.21
CA VAL A 18 -20.29 33.10 27.82
C VAL A 18 -19.60 33.03 26.45
N LEU A 19 -18.32 32.66 26.45
CA LEU A 19 -17.66 32.22 25.22
C LEU A 19 -18.35 30.94 24.75
N PRO A 20 -18.86 30.87 23.50
CA PRO A 20 -19.42 29.64 22.99
C PRO A 20 -18.28 28.62 22.89
N PHE A 21 -18.39 27.52 23.63
CA PHE A 21 -17.63 26.32 23.33
C PHE A 21 -17.91 25.95 21.88
N ALA A 22 -16.91 26.13 21.01
CA ALA A 22 -16.97 25.62 19.66
C ALA A 22 -17.14 24.10 19.74
N ALA A 23 -18.36 23.64 19.54
CA ALA A 23 -18.65 22.23 19.38
C ALA A 23 -17.78 21.75 18.22
N ARG A 24 -16.81 20.88 18.53
CA ARG A 24 -16.02 20.18 17.52
C ARG A 24 -17.03 19.37 16.70
N ALA A 25 -17.34 19.85 15.50
CA ALA A 25 -18.23 19.16 14.59
C ALA A 25 -17.70 17.73 14.47
N ALA A 26 -18.50 16.76 14.90
CA ALA A 26 -18.20 15.36 14.68
C ALA A 26 -18.07 15.18 13.17
N ARG A 27 -16.89 14.71 12.71
CA ARG A 27 -16.75 14.29 11.32
C ARG A 27 -17.84 13.25 11.05
N PRO A 28 -18.59 13.36 9.94
CA PRO A 28 -19.55 12.33 9.59
C PRO A 28 -18.79 11.00 9.52
N VAL A 29 -19.20 10.03 10.34
CA VAL A 29 -18.76 8.65 10.21
C VAL A 29 -19.37 8.16 8.91
N LEU A 30 -18.59 8.19 7.84
CA LEU A 30 -18.99 7.55 6.59
C LEU A 30 -19.24 6.07 6.89
N PRO A 31 -20.35 5.48 6.41
CA PRO A 31 -20.58 4.06 6.59
C PRO A 31 -19.40 3.28 6.03
N THR A 32 -18.88 2.34 6.82
CA THR A 32 -17.84 1.41 6.36
C THR A 32 -18.34 0.72 5.09
N PRO A 33 -17.60 0.79 3.97
CA PRO A 33 -17.99 0.10 2.76
C PRO A 33 -18.19 -1.40 3.06
N ALA A 34 -19.25 -1.99 2.51
CA ALA A 34 -19.40 -3.44 2.57
C ALA A 34 -18.17 -4.11 1.91
N PRO A 35 -17.67 -5.22 2.46
CA PRO A 35 -16.54 -5.91 1.87
C PRO A 35 -16.85 -6.34 0.43
N PRO A 36 -15.88 -6.26 -0.50
CA PRO A 36 -16.09 -6.66 -1.89
C PRO A 36 -16.50 -8.14 -2.00
N ALA A 37 -17.31 -8.46 -3.01
CA ALA A 37 -17.69 -9.85 -3.27
C ALA A 37 -16.44 -10.69 -3.62
N PRO A 38 -16.34 -11.95 -3.13
CA PRO A 38 -15.28 -12.86 -3.51
C PRO A 38 -15.26 -13.13 -5.02
N GLU A 39 -14.09 -13.01 -5.65
CA GLU A 39 -13.88 -13.39 -7.05
C GLU A 39 -13.23 -14.78 -7.16
N THR A 40 -13.52 -15.52 -8.23
CA THR A 40 -12.91 -16.83 -8.52
C THR A 40 -11.94 -16.80 -9.70
N HIS A 41 -12.09 -15.82 -10.60
CA HIS A 41 -11.24 -15.67 -11.79
C HIS A 41 -10.29 -14.48 -11.66
N LEU A 42 -9.06 -14.64 -12.13
CA LEU A 42 -8.01 -13.64 -12.00
C LEU A 42 -8.33 -12.33 -12.76
N PRO A 43 -8.93 -12.36 -13.97
CA PRO A 43 -9.36 -11.14 -14.65
C PRO A 43 -10.41 -10.35 -13.86
N ASP A 44 -11.28 -11.04 -13.11
CA ASP A 44 -12.36 -10.42 -12.35
C ASP A 44 -11.82 -9.74 -11.10
N LEU A 45 -10.93 -10.44 -10.36
CA LEU A 45 -10.15 -9.84 -9.28
C LEU A 45 -9.36 -8.62 -9.75
N SER A 46 -8.70 -8.71 -10.91
CA SER A 46 -7.90 -7.61 -11.46
C SER A 46 -8.75 -6.37 -11.77
N ARG A 47 -9.96 -6.57 -12.33
CA ARG A 47 -10.92 -5.47 -12.55
C ARG A 47 -11.44 -4.91 -11.24
N GLN A 48 -11.79 -5.76 -10.28
CA GLN A 48 -12.25 -5.36 -8.95
C GLN A 48 -11.19 -4.49 -8.25
N LEU A 49 -9.94 -4.96 -8.15
CA LEU A 49 -8.84 -4.23 -7.52
C LEU A 49 -8.52 -2.90 -8.21
N THR A 50 -8.73 -2.80 -9.54
CA THR A 50 -8.54 -1.55 -10.28
C THR A 50 -9.63 -0.53 -9.98
N ALA A 51 -10.87 -0.99 -9.72
CA ALA A 51 -12.01 -0.14 -9.41
C ALA A 51 -12.03 0.34 -7.95
N LEU A 52 -11.35 -0.38 -7.04
CA LEU A 52 -11.32 0.00 -5.63
C LEU A 52 -10.48 1.27 -5.39
N PRO A 53 -10.96 2.19 -4.54
CA PRO A 53 -10.23 3.41 -4.25
C PRO A 53 -8.92 3.09 -3.52
N ARG A 54 -7.88 3.87 -3.84
CA ARG A 54 -6.56 3.81 -3.19
C ARG A 54 -6.40 5.01 -2.28
N ARG A 55 -5.89 4.81 -1.07
CA ARG A 55 -5.64 5.91 -0.16
C ARG A 55 -4.27 6.50 -0.45
N ARG A 56 -4.22 7.63 -1.15
CA ARG A 56 -2.97 8.29 -1.61
C ARG A 56 -3.00 9.81 -1.41
N GLU A 57 -3.82 10.28 -0.49
CA GLU A 57 -3.98 11.71 -0.17
C GLU A 57 -3.70 11.99 1.31
N PHE A 58 -2.70 11.30 1.87
CA PHE A 58 -2.34 11.47 3.27
C PHE A 58 -1.55 12.76 3.47
N THR A 59 -1.88 13.49 4.54
CA THR A 59 -1.06 14.61 5.03
C THR A 59 -0.02 14.14 6.05
N THR A 60 -0.41 13.17 6.89
CA THR A 60 0.44 12.54 7.91
C THR A 60 0.04 11.09 8.04
N LEU A 61 1.02 10.22 8.28
CA LEU A 61 0.79 8.85 8.72
C LEU A 61 1.52 8.61 10.03
N PRO A 62 0.99 7.83 10.97
CA PRO A 62 1.73 7.36 12.14
C PRO A 62 2.64 6.18 11.77
N ARG A 63 3.56 5.81 12.68
CA ARG A 63 4.40 4.61 12.51
C ARG A 63 3.58 3.31 12.46
N LEU A 64 2.56 3.20 13.32
CA LEU A 64 1.71 2.03 13.40
C LEU A 64 0.35 2.37 12.79
N LEU A 65 -0.09 1.55 11.83
CA LEU A 65 -1.40 1.70 11.21
C LEU A 65 -2.39 0.78 11.94
N ASP A 66 -3.03 1.33 12.97
CA ASP A 66 -3.96 0.62 13.85
C ASP A 66 -5.43 0.83 13.48
N HIS A 67 -5.71 1.60 12.43
CA HIS A 67 -7.05 1.86 11.94
C HIS A 67 -7.14 1.64 10.42
N PRO A 68 -8.27 1.10 9.89
CA PRO A 68 -8.42 0.78 8.47
C PRO A 68 -8.31 1.99 7.52
N ASP A 69 -8.57 3.19 8.01
CA ASP A 69 -8.48 4.40 7.18
C ASP A 69 -7.05 4.86 6.86
N LEU A 70 -6.05 4.20 7.44
CA LEU A 70 -4.63 4.52 7.27
C LEU A 70 -3.94 3.70 6.17
N TRP A 71 -4.63 2.74 5.54
CA TRP A 71 -4.07 1.84 4.52
C TRP A 71 -5.14 1.31 3.56
N ASP A 72 -4.76 0.53 2.56
CA ASP A 72 -5.68 0.02 1.52
C ASP A 72 -6.48 -1.20 2.01
N ASP A 73 -7.20 -1.04 3.13
CA ASP A 73 -7.96 -2.09 3.83
C ASP A 73 -8.95 -2.82 2.92
N VAL A 74 -9.79 -2.08 2.19
CA VAL A 74 -10.83 -2.65 1.32
C VAL A 74 -10.23 -3.47 0.18
N ALA A 75 -9.12 -3.03 -0.39
CA ALA A 75 -8.44 -3.75 -1.46
C ALA A 75 -7.72 -5.00 -0.94
N PHE A 76 -7.17 -4.95 0.27
CA PHE A 76 -6.59 -6.11 0.90
C PHE A 76 -7.65 -7.15 1.26
N ASP A 77 -8.83 -6.73 1.70
CA ASP A 77 -9.95 -7.65 1.96
C ASP A 77 -10.47 -8.31 0.67
N ALA A 78 -10.58 -7.59 -0.44
CA ALA A 78 -10.86 -8.17 -1.76
C ALA A 78 -9.84 -9.25 -2.13
N LEU A 79 -8.55 -8.95 -1.97
CA LEU A 79 -7.47 -9.90 -2.24
C LEU A 79 -7.59 -11.16 -1.36
N ARG A 80 -7.80 -10.99 -0.06
CA ARG A 80 -7.98 -12.08 0.91
C ARG A 80 -9.25 -12.90 0.65
N ALA A 81 -10.27 -12.27 0.09
CA ALA A 81 -11.52 -12.90 -0.30
C ALA A 81 -11.42 -13.70 -1.61
N TYR A 82 -10.34 -13.59 -2.39
CA TYR A 82 -10.18 -14.36 -3.62
C TYR A 82 -10.26 -15.88 -3.39
N ARG A 83 -10.94 -16.58 -4.31
CA ARG A 83 -11.25 -18.01 -4.23
C ARG A 83 -10.73 -18.83 -5.42
N GLY A 84 -9.80 -18.29 -6.21
CA GLY A 84 -9.09 -19.07 -7.20
C GLY A 84 -8.33 -20.25 -6.57
N ALA A 85 -8.11 -21.31 -7.35
CA ALA A 85 -7.47 -22.53 -6.85
C ALA A 85 -6.02 -22.26 -6.41
N GLU A 86 -5.23 -21.68 -7.32
CA GLU A 86 -3.82 -21.38 -7.08
C GLU A 86 -3.63 -19.96 -6.56
N ARG A 87 -3.26 -19.88 -5.28
CA ARG A 87 -3.08 -18.63 -4.52
C ARG A 87 -1.72 -18.67 -3.85
N MET A 88 -0.78 -17.92 -4.41
CA MET A 88 0.62 -17.95 -4.00
C MET A 88 1.06 -16.61 -3.45
N ILE A 89 1.96 -16.64 -2.49
CA ILE A 89 2.63 -15.45 -1.95
C ILE A 89 4.14 -15.59 -2.10
N GLY A 90 4.77 -14.48 -2.49
CA GLY A 90 6.21 -14.31 -2.57
C GLY A 90 6.65 -12.98 -1.97
N THR A 91 7.95 -12.83 -1.74
CA THR A 91 8.55 -11.68 -1.07
C THR A 91 9.75 -11.14 -1.82
N GLY A 92 9.98 -9.83 -1.71
CA GLY A 92 11.18 -9.17 -2.22
C GLY A 92 11.73 -8.20 -1.18
N THR A 93 13.03 -8.31 -0.89
CA THR A 93 13.70 -7.51 0.15
C THR A 93 14.81 -6.61 -0.41
N ALA A 94 15.57 -7.13 -1.38
CA ALA A 94 16.62 -6.41 -2.08
C ALA A 94 16.16 -5.93 -3.46
N LEU A 95 16.57 -4.73 -3.85
CA LEU A 95 16.26 -4.17 -5.17
C LEU A 95 16.87 -5.02 -6.30
N SER A 96 18.06 -5.56 -6.09
CA SER A 96 18.73 -6.51 -7.00
C SER A 96 18.41 -7.98 -6.72
N GLY A 97 17.35 -8.28 -5.96
CA GLY A 97 16.99 -9.65 -5.59
C GLY A 97 16.49 -10.49 -6.77
N ALA A 98 16.45 -11.81 -6.59
CA ALA A 98 15.98 -12.76 -7.60
C ALA A 98 14.44 -12.78 -7.76
N TRP A 99 13.71 -12.16 -6.84
CA TRP A 99 12.24 -12.17 -6.78
C TRP A 99 11.51 -11.84 -8.11
N PRO A 100 11.99 -10.96 -9.02
CA PRO A 100 11.29 -10.70 -10.28
C PRO A 100 11.41 -11.88 -11.24
N VAL A 101 12.57 -12.56 -11.23
CA VAL A 101 12.84 -13.76 -12.02
C VAL A 101 12.02 -14.93 -11.46
N GLU A 102 12.00 -15.09 -10.14
CA GLU A 102 11.23 -16.13 -9.45
C GLU A 102 9.73 -15.97 -9.71
N ALA A 103 9.19 -14.75 -9.61
CA ALA A 103 7.79 -14.45 -9.90
C ALA A 103 7.41 -14.79 -11.35
N GLN A 104 8.24 -14.38 -12.31
CA GLN A 104 8.03 -14.71 -13.71
C GLN A 104 8.05 -16.22 -13.95
N ASN A 105 9.08 -16.92 -13.46
CA ASN A 105 9.26 -18.35 -13.71
C ASN A 105 8.11 -19.15 -13.12
N LEU A 106 7.71 -18.82 -11.89
CA LEU A 106 6.57 -19.43 -11.23
C LEU A 106 5.31 -19.30 -12.10
N LEU A 107 4.95 -18.08 -12.51
CA LEU A 107 3.76 -17.85 -13.33
C LEU A 107 3.83 -18.55 -14.70
N ASN A 108 5.01 -18.63 -15.31
CA ASN A 108 5.17 -19.35 -16.57
C ASN A 108 4.85 -20.85 -16.38
N SER A 109 5.36 -21.46 -15.32
CA SER A 109 5.09 -22.87 -15.00
C SER A 109 3.63 -23.12 -14.66
N GLU A 110 3.04 -22.29 -13.79
CA GLU A 110 1.63 -22.40 -13.40
C GLU A 110 0.71 -22.32 -14.62
N ILE A 111 0.91 -21.32 -15.48
CA ILE A 111 0.00 -21.08 -16.61
C ILE A 111 0.20 -22.12 -17.72
N PHE A 112 1.44 -22.44 -18.10
CA PHE A 112 1.70 -23.22 -19.31
C PHE A 112 2.01 -24.70 -19.07
N ALA A 113 2.63 -25.05 -17.95
CA ALA A 113 2.98 -26.43 -17.65
C ALA A 113 1.90 -27.11 -16.82
N PHE A 114 1.37 -26.42 -15.80
CA PHE A 114 0.37 -26.98 -14.89
C PHE A 114 -1.07 -26.65 -15.30
N GLY A 115 -1.27 -25.69 -16.22
CA GLY A 115 -2.59 -25.39 -16.78
C GLY A 115 -3.49 -24.62 -15.81
N HIS A 116 -2.90 -23.72 -15.01
CA HIS A 116 -3.58 -22.88 -14.04
C HIS A 116 -3.67 -21.43 -14.55
N PRO A 117 -4.60 -21.11 -15.47
CA PRO A 117 -4.68 -19.78 -16.10
C PRO A 117 -5.08 -18.67 -15.13
N ASP A 118 -5.74 -19.03 -14.02
CA ASP A 118 -6.17 -18.12 -12.96
C ASP A 118 -5.18 -18.09 -11.76
N ALA A 119 -3.95 -18.60 -11.93
CA ALA A 119 -2.96 -18.62 -10.86
C ALA A 119 -2.61 -17.19 -10.39
N LEU A 120 -2.90 -16.89 -9.13
CA LEU A 120 -2.61 -15.60 -8.51
C LEU A 120 -1.31 -15.67 -7.73
N LEU A 121 -0.38 -14.77 -8.06
CA LEU A 121 0.78 -14.46 -7.23
C LEU A 121 0.63 -13.08 -6.58
N VAL A 122 0.83 -13.04 -5.27
CA VAL A 122 0.94 -11.80 -4.49
C VAL A 122 2.38 -11.59 -4.07
N MET A 123 2.95 -10.45 -4.45
CA MET A 123 4.33 -10.08 -4.13
C MET A 123 4.36 -9.01 -3.05
N ALA A 124 4.83 -9.35 -1.85
CA ALA A 124 5.04 -8.38 -0.79
C ALA A 124 6.47 -7.84 -0.85
N LEU A 125 6.62 -6.54 -1.16
CA LEU A 125 7.92 -5.90 -1.21
C LEU A 125 8.17 -5.10 0.07
N TRP A 126 9.39 -5.16 0.58
CA TRP A 126 9.87 -4.30 1.66
C TRP A 126 11.38 -4.06 1.53
N GLY A 127 11.95 -3.26 2.42
CA GLY A 127 13.36 -2.88 2.33
C GLY A 127 13.64 -2.17 1.01
N GLU A 128 14.81 -2.43 0.41
CA GLU A 128 15.19 -1.79 -0.85
C GLU A 128 14.31 -2.21 -2.03
N ALA A 129 13.75 -3.42 -2.03
CA ALA A 129 12.84 -3.85 -3.11
C ALA A 129 11.61 -2.95 -3.22
N GLN A 130 11.11 -2.41 -2.10
CA GLN A 130 9.98 -1.48 -2.13
C GLN A 130 10.29 -0.15 -2.83
N LEU A 131 11.57 0.24 -2.94
CA LEU A 131 11.93 1.44 -3.69
C LEU A 131 11.44 1.36 -5.16
N ALA A 132 11.32 0.15 -5.70
CA ALA A 132 10.78 -0.09 -7.03
C ALA A 132 9.25 0.16 -7.14
N LEU A 133 8.52 0.34 -6.03
CA LEU A 133 7.11 0.70 -6.04
C LEU A 133 6.87 2.22 -6.06
N TYR A 134 7.86 3.06 -5.75
CA TYR A 134 7.69 4.51 -5.86
C TYR A 134 7.71 4.98 -7.31
N ASP A 135 6.88 5.95 -7.66
CA ASP A 135 6.87 6.58 -8.98
C ASP A 135 8.15 7.42 -9.25
N GLU A 136 8.34 7.81 -10.51
CA GLU A 136 9.51 8.61 -10.93
C GLU A 136 9.57 9.98 -10.24
N ALA A 137 8.42 10.55 -9.86
CA ALA A 137 8.35 11.82 -9.17
C ALA A 137 8.96 11.71 -7.78
N ALA A 138 8.67 10.65 -7.02
CA ALA A 138 9.32 10.41 -5.74
C ALA A 138 10.83 10.14 -5.88
N TRP A 139 11.25 9.40 -6.91
CA TRP A 139 12.68 9.16 -7.15
C TRP A 139 13.45 10.47 -7.36
N SER A 140 12.90 11.40 -8.13
CA SER A 140 13.52 12.70 -8.38
C SER A 140 13.38 13.67 -7.20
N GLN A 141 12.20 13.75 -6.58
CA GLN A 141 11.90 14.69 -5.50
C GLN A 141 12.65 14.37 -4.19
N PHE A 142 12.77 13.08 -3.85
CA PHE A 142 13.33 12.64 -2.56
C PHE A 142 14.73 12.03 -2.69
N ASP A 143 15.32 12.03 -3.88
CA ASP A 143 16.64 11.44 -4.15
C ASP A 143 16.76 10.00 -3.61
N LEU A 144 15.78 9.16 -3.99
CA LEU A 144 15.65 7.78 -3.48
C LEU A 144 16.87 6.91 -3.83
N ALA A 145 17.70 7.33 -4.80
CA ALA A 145 18.97 6.68 -5.11
C ALA A 145 19.92 6.65 -3.90
N ARG A 146 19.80 7.58 -2.94
CA ARG A 146 20.60 7.55 -1.70
C ARG A 146 20.20 6.44 -0.73
N LEU A 147 19.06 5.78 -0.96
CA LEU A 147 18.58 4.66 -0.16
C LEU A 147 18.99 3.30 -0.71
N THR A 148 19.47 3.25 -1.96
CA THR A 148 19.87 2.00 -2.61
C THR A 148 21.31 1.64 -2.26
N SER A 149 21.60 0.34 -2.36
CA SER A 149 22.98 -0.12 -2.38
C SER A 149 23.71 0.39 -3.65
N PRO A 150 25.03 0.65 -3.58
CA PRO A 150 25.79 1.20 -4.70
C PRO A 150 25.61 0.43 -6.01
N GLY A 151 25.40 1.16 -7.11
CA GLY A 151 25.24 0.59 -8.45
C GLY A 151 23.87 -0.03 -8.74
N GLN A 152 22.92 0.01 -7.80
CA GLN A 152 21.57 -0.49 -8.04
C GLN A 152 20.66 0.58 -8.64
N SER A 153 19.76 0.13 -9.52
CA SER A 153 18.79 0.97 -10.21
C SER A 153 17.41 0.29 -10.23
N PRO A 154 16.32 1.03 -10.04
CA PRO A 154 14.97 0.50 -10.15
C PRO A 154 14.54 0.31 -11.61
N LEU A 155 15.26 0.88 -12.58
CA LEU A 155 14.84 0.95 -13.99
C LEU A 155 14.46 -0.40 -14.58
N PRO A 156 15.22 -1.51 -14.38
CA PRO A 156 14.82 -2.82 -14.90
C PRO A 156 13.46 -3.30 -14.37
N LEU A 157 13.09 -2.90 -13.14
CA LEU A 157 11.84 -3.25 -12.49
C LEU A 157 10.67 -2.35 -12.93
N LYS A 158 10.95 -1.25 -13.63
CA LYS A 158 9.95 -0.32 -14.15
C LYS A 158 9.56 -0.61 -15.60
N GLN A 159 10.20 -1.57 -16.25
CA GLN A 159 9.95 -1.89 -17.65
C GLN A 159 8.63 -2.65 -17.85
N SER A 160 7.97 -2.34 -18.96
CA SER A 160 6.89 -3.16 -19.51
C SER A 160 7.45 -4.07 -20.60
N ALA A 161 6.87 -5.25 -20.78
CA ALA A 161 7.19 -6.09 -21.93
C ALA A 161 6.69 -5.41 -23.22
N THR A 162 7.52 -5.40 -24.27
CA THR A 162 7.23 -4.78 -25.56
C THR A 162 7.01 -5.79 -26.68
N GLY A 163 7.38 -7.06 -26.47
CA GLY A 163 7.16 -8.17 -27.41
C GLY A 163 5.73 -8.70 -27.45
N SER A 164 5.45 -9.56 -28.42
CA SER A 164 4.11 -10.13 -28.64
C SER A 164 3.82 -11.24 -27.62
N SER A 165 2.68 -11.16 -26.93
CA SER A 165 2.23 -12.22 -26.02
C SER A 165 1.75 -13.50 -26.73
N ARG A 166 1.71 -13.53 -28.07
CA ARG A 166 1.22 -14.68 -28.86
C ARG A 166 2.25 -15.80 -28.99
N HIS A 167 3.52 -15.54 -28.65
CA HIS A 167 4.58 -16.55 -28.66
C HIS A 167 5.21 -16.64 -27.27
N HIS A 168 4.85 -17.66 -26.50
CA HIS A 168 5.30 -17.83 -25.11
C HIS A 168 6.81 -18.11 -24.95
N GLN A 169 7.53 -18.25 -26.06
CA GLN A 169 8.99 -18.45 -26.14
C GLN A 169 9.75 -17.18 -26.58
N ASP A 170 9.07 -16.04 -26.73
CA ASP A 170 9.71 -14.76 -27.06
C ASP A 170 10.40 -14.18 -25.82
N GLU A 171 11.73 -14.11 -25.84
CA GLU A 171 12.54 -13.56 -24.75
C GLU A 171 12.29 -12.05 -24.50
N LEU A 172 11.83 -11.33 -25.52
CA LEU A 172 11.43 -9.91 -25.40
C LEU A 172 9.95 -9.76 -25.03
N GLY A 173 9.22 -10.87 -24.95
CA GLY A 173 7.80 -10.91 -24.61
C GLY A 173 7.52 -10.93 -23.11
N ALA A 174 6.23 -10.95 -22.76
CA ALA A 174 5.74 -10.93 -21.37
C ALA A 174 6.15 -12.16 -20.52
N TYR A 175 6.66 -13.20 -21.18
CA TYR A 175 7.06 -14.46 -20.55
C TYR A 175 8.58 -14.63 -20.46
N GLY A 176 9.34 -13.90 -21.28
CA GLY A 176 10.81 -13.87 -21.28
C GLY A 176 11.38 -12.74 -20.43
N ALA A 177 12.68 -12.45 -20.51
CA ALA A 177 13.35 -11.49 -19.62
C ALA A 177 12.66 -10.11 -19.48
N ALA A 178 12.03 -9.59 -20.52
CA ALA A 178 11.29 -8.32 -20.49
C ALA A 178 10.01 -8.36 -19.62
N GLY A 179 9.50 -9.56 -19.34
CA GLY A 179 8.32 -9.81 -18.50
C GLY A 179 8.55 -9.73 -16.98
N ARG A 180 9.75 -9.34 -16.53
CA ARG A 180 10.14 -9.31 -15.10
C ARG A 180 9.81 -8.01 -14.39
N GLY A 181 9.57 -6.94 -15.13
CA GLY A 181 9.25 -5.64 -14.54
C GLY A 181 7.90 -5.66 -13.82
N ILE A 182 7.73 -4.81 -12.82
CA ILE A 182 6.48 -4.67 -12.05
C ILE A 182 5.28 -4.43 -12.97
N PRO A 183 5.31 -3.49 -13.94
CA PRO A 183 4.19 -3.31 -14.86
C PRO A 183 3.86 -4.57 -15.67
N ALA A 184 4.88 -5.31 -16.13
CA ALA A 184 4.71 -6.53 -16.90
C ALA A 184 4.09 -7.67 -16.04
N LEU A 185 4.57 -7.84 -14.81
CA LEU A 185 4.03 -8.80 -13.85
C LEU A 185 2.58 -8.44 -13.47
N GLN A 186 2.30 -7.17 -13.20
CA GLN A 186 0.95 -6.72 -12.92
C GLN A 186 0.00 -6.87 -14.12
N ALA A 187 0.49 -6.76 -15.36
CA ALA A 187 -0.32 -7.03 -16.55
C ALA A 187 -0.73 -8.52 -16.66
N ARG A 188 0.01 -9.40 -15.98
CA ARG A 188 -0.29 -10.84 -15.83
C ARG A 188 -1.08 -11.17 -14.57
N GLY A 189 -1.58 -10.16 -13.85
CA GLY A 189 -2.41 -10.34 -12.65
C GLY A 189 -1.64 -10.41 -11.33
N VAL A 190 -0.32 -10.20 -11.31
CA VAL A 190 0.43 -10.13 -10.04
C VAL A 190 -0.04 -8.92 -9.23
N VAL A 191 -0.35 -9.16 -7.95
CA VAL A 191 -0.71 -8.11 -7.00
C VAL A 191 0.49 -7.77 -6.13
N PHE A 192 0.90 -6.51 -6.10
CA PHE A 192 2.00 -6.05 -5.26
C PHE A 192 1.49 -5.46 -3.94
N LEU A 193 2.09 -5.85 -2.83
CA LEU A 193 1.87 -5.23 -1.52
C LEU A 193 3.03 -4.31 -1.19
N ALA A 194 2.71 -3.06 -0.84
CA ALA A 194 3.64 -2.12 -0.25
C ALA A 194 3.55 -2.18 1.28
N CYS A 195 4.69 -2.25 1.93
CA CYS A 195 4.89 -2.29 3.37
C CYS A 195 4.99 -0.86 3.95
N HIS A 196 4.02 -0.44 4.77
CA HIS A 196 4.11 0.84 5.47
C HIS A 196 5.34 0.96 6.36
N ASN A 197 5.73 -0.11 7.07
CA ASN A 197 6.97 -0.10 7.86
C ASN A 197 8.22 0.23 7.02
N ALA A 198 8.26 -0.19 5.75
CA ALA A 198 9.35 0.16 4.85
C ALA A 198 9.28 1.63 4.42
N VAL A 199 8.08 2.16 4.11
CA VAL A 199 7.88 3.61 3.89
C VAL A 199 8.40 4.41 5.08
N TRP A 200 8.01 4.02 6.29
CA TRP A 200 8.41 4.67 7.53
C TRP A 200 9.93 4.68 7.68
N ALA A 201 10.58 3.54 7.43
CA ALA A 201 12.04 3.42 7.49
C ALA A 201 12.74 4.27 6.42
N HIS A 202 12.22 4.32 5.19
CA HIS A 202 12.73 5.17 4.12
C HIS A 202 12.66 6.64 4.50
N ALA A 203 11.51 7.10 5.01
CA ALA A 203 11.34 8.47 5.49
C ALA A 203 12.40 8.83 6.55
N GLY A 204 12.58 7.97 7.56
CA GLY A 204 13.58 8.19 8.61
C GLY A 204 15.01 8.25 8.06
N ARG A 205 15.37 7.36 7.11
CA ARG A 205 16.70 7.37 6.48
C ARG A 205 16.93 8.64 5.65
N LEU A 206 15.93 9.11 4.88
CA LEU A 206 16.05 10.33 4.09
C LEU A 206 16.26 11.58 4.96
N LEU A 207 15.54 11.67 6.09
CA LEU A 207 15.72 12.74 7.07
C LEU A 207 17.12 12.70 7.69
N ALA A 208 17.58 11.53 8.11
CA ALA A 208 18.93 11.34 8.64
C ALA A 208 20.03 11.70 7.63
N LEU A 209 19.76 11.52 6.33
CA LEU A 209 20.65 11.87 5.22
C LEU A 209 20.58 13.37 4.84
N GLY A 210 19.67 14.15 5.42
CA GLY A 210 19.40 15.53 5.02
C GLY A 210 18.94 15.65 3.57
N ALA A 211 18.34 14.59 3.00
CA ALA A 211 17.95 14.52 1.59
C ALA A 211 16.72 15.37 1.26
N VAL A 212 15.94 15.77 2.27
CA VAL A 212 14.62 16.37 2.08
C VAL A 212 14.65 17.83 2.56
N PRO A 213 14.43 18.81 1.67
CA PRO A 213 14.34 20.22 2.03
C PRO A 213 13.27 20.49 3.09
N GLY A 214 13.51 21.45 3.98
CA GLY A 214 12.55 21.87 5.01
C GLY A 214 12.44 20.96 6.24
N ASN A 215 13.12 19.80 6.25
CA ASN A 215 13.18 18.87 7.38
C ASN A 215 11.80 18.56 7.99
N PRO A 216 10.85 17.99 7.22
CA PRO A 216 9.52 17.68 7.71
C PRO A 216 9.55 16.63 8.82
N ALA A 217 8.47 16.54 9.59
CA ALA A 217 8.29 15.42 10.51
C ALA A 217 8.26 14.08 9.75
N GLN A 218 8.72 12.99 10.37
CA GLN A 218 8.76 11.68 9.71
C GLN A 218 7.37 11.20 9.28
N GLU A 219 6.33 11.54 10.05
CA GLU A 219 4.92 11.32 9.75
C GLU A 219 4.49 11.94 8.42
N GLN A 220 4.95 13.17 8.17
CA GLN A 220 4.64 13.94 6.97
C GLN A 220 5.37 13.36 5.76
N LEU A 221 6.65 13.05 5.91
CA LEU A 221 7.43 12.45 4.82
C LEU A 221 6.94 11.03 4.48
N ALA A 222 6.56 10.23 5.47
CA ALA A 222 5.98 8.92 5.24
C ALA A 222 4.64 9.01 4.49
N ALA A 223 3.80 9.99 4.82
CA ALA A 223 2.58 10.27 4.07
C ALA A 223 2.87 10.66 2.61
N GLN A 224 3.81 11.58 2.38
CA GLN A 224 4.21 11.98 1.03
C GLN A 224 4.74 10.79 0.22
N LEU A 225 5.67 10.01 0.77
CA LEU A 225 6.17 8.80 0.11
C LEU A 225 5.04 7.81 -0.21
N THR A 226 4.10 7.59 0.73
CA THR A 226 2.96 6.69 0.51
C THR A 226 2.09 7.15 -0.67
N ASN A 227 1.88 8.46 -0.81
CA ASN A 227 1.09 9.03 -1.91
C ASN A 227 1.74 8.81 -3.29
N HIS A 228 3.07 8.59 -3.33
CA HIS A 228 3.85 8.31 -4.54
C HIS A 228 4.09 6.82 -4.81
N LEU A 229 3.46 5.91 -4.06
CA LEU A 229 3.48 4.49 -4.39
C LEU A 229 2.64 4.21 -5.63
N ASP A 230 3.06 3.19 -6.40
CA ASP A 230 2.31 2.62 -7.52
C ASP A 230 0.83 2.48 -7.14
N LYS A 231 -0.04 3.08 -7.97
CA LYS A 231 -1.49 3.11 -7.75
C LYS A 231 -2.12 1.72 -7.76
N ARG A 232 -1.47 0.72 -8.35
CA ARG A 232 -1.92 -0.67 -8.39
C ARG A 232 -1.40 -1.49 -7.21
N ALA A 233 -0.40 -1.00 -6.47
CA ALA A 233 0.06 -1.66 -5.25
C ALA A 233 -0.94 -1.44 -4.11
N ILE A 234 -1.11 -2.44 -3.25
CA ILE A 234 -1.91 -2.36 -2.04
C ILE A 234 -0.99 -1.95 -0.88
N VAL A 235 -1.22 -0.78 -0.28
CA VAL A 235 -0.53 -0.38 0.95
C VAL A 235 -1.06 -1.18 2.12
N THR A 236 -0.15 -1.84 2.84
CA THR A 236 -0.45 -2.69 4.01
C THR A 236 0.31 -2.18 5.23
N PRO A 237 -0.18 -2.40 6.47
CA PRO A 237 0.51 -1.99 7.70
C PRO A 237 1.93 -2.57 7.80
N SER A 238 2.09 -3.81 7.33
CA SER A 238 3.37 -4.50 7.28
C SER A 238 3.27 -5.61 6.25
N ALA A 239 4.29 -5.75 5.38
CA ALA A 239 4.34 -6.86 4.45
C ALA A 239 4.27 -8.21 5.18
N LEU A 240 5.04 -8.40 6.25
CA LEU A 240 5.04 -9.66 7.01
C LEU A 240 3.68 -9.93 7.68
N GLY A 241 3.04 -8.90 8.21
CA GLY A 241 1.69 -9.01 8.79
C GLY A 241 0.66 -9.39 7.72
N ALA A 242 0.70 -8.74 6.56
CA ALA A 242 -0.19 -9.02 5.44
C ALA A 242 -0.01 -10.44 4.90
N LEU A 243 1.23 -10.92 4.78
CA LEU A 243 1.50 -12.30 4.37
C LEU A 243 0.92 -13.31 5.37
N ALA A 244 1.05 -13.06 6.68
CA ALA A 244 0.46 -13.93 7.69
C ALA A 244 -1.08 -14.02 7.55
N GLU A 245 -1.74 -12.89 7.27
CA GLU A 245 -3.18 -12.88 6.99
C GLU A 245 -3.55 -13.62 5.70
N LEU A 246 -2.75 -13.49 4.63
CA LEU A 246 -2.97 -14.23 3.38
C LEU A 246 -2.77 -15.74 3.58
N GLN A 247 -1.76 -16.16 4.35
CA GLN A 247 -1.57 -17.57 4.69
C GLN A 247 -2.77 -18.13 5.47
N ARG A 248 -3.31 -17.36 6.44
CA ARG A 248 -4.56 -17.73 7.14
C ARG A 248 -5.76 -17.85 6.20
N ALA A 249 -5.77 -17.10 5.10
CA ALA A 249 -6.78 -17.19 4.05
C ALA A 249 -6.54 -18.31 3.02
N GLY A 250 -5.50 -19.13 3.21
CA GLY A 250 -5.20 -20.29 2.38
C GLY A 250 -4.25 -20.02 1.21
N PHE A 251 -3.47 -18.94 1.25
CA PHE A 251 -2.40 -18.69 0.28
C PHE A 251 -1.15 -19.50 0.66
N SER A 252 -0.53 -20.13 -0.33
CA SER A 252 0.71 -20.91 -0.19
C SER A 252 1.94 -20.02 -0.35
N ARG A 253 2.90 -20.13 0.57
CA ARG A 253 4.18 -19.42 0.45
C ARG A 253 5.12 -20.15 -0.49
N VAL A 254 5.71 -19.41 -1.43
CA VAL A 254 6.65 -19.97 -2.41
C VAL A 254 8.07 -19.46 -2.22
N PHE A 255 8.28 -18.15 -2.00
CA PHE A 255 9.59 -17.56 -1.68
C PHE A 255 9.49 -16.33 -0.76
#